data_AF-A0A8C6XBN4-F1
#
_entry.id   AF-A0A8C6XBN4-F1
#
_cell.length_a   1.000
_cell.length_b   1.000
_cell.length_c   1.000
_cell.angle_alpha   90.00
_cell.angle_beta   90.00
_cell.angle_gamma   90.00
#
_symmetry.space_group_name_H-M   'P 1'
#
loop_
_entity.id
_entity.type
_entity.pdbx_description
1 polymer ?
#
loop_
_entity_poly.entity_id
_entity_poly.type
_entity_poly.pdbx_seq_one_letter_code
_entity_poly.pdbx_strand_id
1 'polypeptide(L)' 'MAPLGRYVLMFGGFAAAVGLTLYPIFFYPMSHLGDYKKTQSINRAGIIQEDVQPPGISLNY' A
#
# COMPACT_ATOMS: atom_id res chain seq x y z
N MET A 1 5.65 -7.36 42.32
CA MET A 1 5.45 -6.31 41.28
C MET A 1 6.43 -6.63 40.16
N ALA A 2 6.07 -7.07 38.96
CA ALA A 2 5.49 -6.25 37.90
C ALA A 2 4.83 -7.11 36.79
N PRO A 3 3.56 -7.52 36.93
CA PRO A 3 2.82 -8.21 35.86
C PRO A 3 2.67 -7.33 34.59
N LEU A 4 2.56 -6.00 34.77
CA LEU A 4 2.39 -5.05 33.67
C LEU A 4 3.57 -5.03 32.68
N GLY A 5 4.82 -5.11 33.18
CA GLY A 5 6.01 -5.09 32.32
C GLY A 5 6.05 -6.28 31.36
N ARG A 6 5.58 -7.45 31.80
CA ARG A 6 5.52 -8.65 30.95
C ARG A 6 4.51 -8.51 29.82
N TYR A 7 3.34 -7.93 30.10
CA TYR A 7 2.33 -7.67 29.07
C TYR A 7 2.80 -6.61 28.07
N VAL A 8 3.42 -5.52 28.55
CA VAL A 8 3.98 -4.48 27.66
C VAL A 8 5.02 -5.07 26.71
N LEU A 9 5.93 -5.91 27.21
CA LEU A 9 6.93 -6.55 26.36
C LEU A 9 6.30 -7.52 25.35
N MET A 10 5.32 -8.32 25.76
CA MET A 10 4.66 -9.27 24.86
C MET A 10 3.88 -8.56 23.75
N PHE A 11 2.98 -7.62 24.11
CA PHE A 11 2.15 -6.93 23.13
C PHE A 11 2.95 -5.89 22.32
N GLY A 12 3.89 -5.20 22.94
CA GLY A 12 4.78 -4.27 22.25
C GLY A 12 5.68 -4.98 21.24
N GLY A 13 6.27 -6.11 21.64
CA GLY A 13 7.08 -6.96 20.74
C GLY A 13 6.25 -7.53 19.58
N PHE A 14 5.03 -7.99 19.86
CA PHE A 14 4.11 -8.47 18.83
C PHE A 14 3.74 -7.36 17.83
N ALA A 15 3.34 -6.18 18.32
CA ALA A 15 3.00 -5.05 17.45
C ALA A 15 4.20 -4.60 16.60
N ALA A 16 5.40 -4.60 17.17
CA ALA A 16 6.63 -4.30 16.44
C ALA A 16 6.91 -5.33 15.33
N ALA A 17 6.74 -6.62 15.62
CA ALA A 17 6.89 -7.69 14.63
C ALA A 17 5.88 -7.53 13.48
N VAL A 18 4.61 -7.28 13.78
CA VAL A 18 3.57 -7.02 12.78
C VAL A 18 3.91 -5.79 11.94
N GLY A 19 4.33 -4.69 12.58
CA GLY A 19 4.75 -3.48 11.89
C GLY A 19 5.91 -3.70 10.93
N LEU A 20 6.93 -4.46 11.36
CA LEU A 20 8.08 -4.83 10.52
C LEU A 20 7.67 -5.67 9.30
N THR A 21 6.81 -6.68 9.50
CA THR A 21 6.33 -7.53 8.39
C THR A 21 5.50 -6.74 7.39
N LEU A 22 4.68 -5.80 7.85
CA LEU A 22 3.80 -4.99 7.01
C LEU A 22 4.48 -3.75 6.43
N TYR A 23 5.64 -3.35 6.96
CA TYR A 23 6.38 -2.16 6.51
C TYR A 23 6.60 -2.11 4.99
N PRO A 24 7.12 -3.16 4.31
CA PRO A 24 7.32 -3.11 2.86
C PRO A 24 6.03 -3.08 2.05
N ILE A 25 4.88 -3.43 2.61
CA ILE A 25 3.61 -3.42 1.88
C ILE A 25 3.00 -2.01 1.92
N PHE A 26 3.06 -1.34 3.07
CA PHE A 26 2.43 -0.03 3.22
C PHE A 26 3.38 1.13 2.90
N PHE A 27 4.61 1.11 3.43
CA PHE A 27 5.49 2.29 3.41
C PHE A 27 6.45 2.32 2.23
N TYR A 28 6.89 1.15 1.74
CA TYR A 28 7.71 1.07 0.53
C TYR A 28 7.04 1.72 -0.70
N PRO A 29 5.76 1.46 -1.05
CA PRO A 29 5.14 2.11 -2.20
C PRO A 29 5.00 3.63 -2.01
N MET A 30 4.79 4.11 -0.79
CA MET A 30 4.70 5.54 -0.49
C MET A 30 6.06 6.26 -0.61
N SER A 31 7.18 5.55 -0.40
CA SER A 31 8.53 6.09 -0.56
C SER A 31 9.05 5.97 -1.99
N HIS A 32 8.50 5.07 -2.80
CA HIS A 32 8.94 4.76 -4.16
C HIS A 32 7.88 5.13 -5.22
N LEU A 33 7.17 6.24 -5.00
CA LEU A 33 6.08 6.69 -5.89
C LEU A 33 6.51 6.80 -7.36
N GLY A 34 7.77 7.18 -7.63
CA GLY A 34 8.31 7.28 -8.98
C GLY A 34 8.38 5.92 -9.69
N ASP A 35 8.88 4.89 -9.02
CA ASP A 35 9.02 3.54 -9.58
C ASP A 35 7.66 2.89 -9.83
N TYR A 36 6.71 3.12 -8.91
CA TYR A 36 5.33 2.67 -9.09
C TYR A 36 4.63 3.40 -10.24
N LYS A 37 4.77 4.72 -10.35
CA LYS A 37 4.23 5.48 -11.49
C LYS A 37 4.82 5.04 -12.83
N LYS A 38 6.13 4.76 -12.87
CA LYS A 38 6.81 4.25 -14.05
C LYS A 38 6.33 2.84 -14.43
N THR A 39 6.22 1.95 -13.45
CA THR A 39 5.69 0.60 -13.68
C THR A 39 4.24 0.66 -14.15
N GLN A 40 3.43 1.53 -13.56
CA GLN A 40 2.04 1.74 -13.96
C GLN A 40 1.92 2.34 -15.35
N SER A 41 2.78 3.28 -15.74
CA SER A 41 2.75 3.86 -17.09
C SER A 41 3.15 2.83 -18.15
N ILE A 42 4.12 1.96 -17.86
CA ILE A 42 4.51 0.84 -18.72
C ILE A 42 3.36 -0.18 -18.83
N ASN A 43 2.77 -0.60 -17.69
CA ASN A 43 1.69 -1.58 -17.68
C ASN A 43 0.37 -1.06 -18.29
N ARG A 44 0.20 0.27 -18.36
CA ARG A 44 -0.95 0.93 -19.01
C ARG A 44 -0.62 1.46 -20.40
N ALA A 45 0.59 1.21 -20.91
CA ALA A 45 0.94 1.60 -22.26
C ALA A 45 0.03 0.86 -23.25
N GLY A 46 -0.67 1.63 -24.10
CA GLY A 46 -1.59 1.07 -25.10
C GLY A 46 -3.01 0.81 -24.61
N ILE A 47 -3.36 1.13 -23.34
CA ILE A 47 -4.75 1.17 -22.91
C ILE A 47 -5.35 2.51 -23.32
N ILE A 48 -6.13 2.52 -24.40
CA ILE A 48 -7.01 3.63 -24.77
C ILE A 48 -8.21 3.57 -23.81
N GLN A 49 -8.33 4.58 -22.95
CA GLN A 49 -9.30 4.54 -21.85
C GLN A 49 -10.74 4.50 -22.37
N GLU A 50 -10.96 5.11 -23.53
CA GLU A 50 -12.21 5.17 -24.28
C GLU A 50 -12.65 3.80 -24.80
N ASP A 51 -11.71 2.89 -25.10
CA ASP A 51 -11.99 1.54 -25.64
C ASP A 51 -12.34 0.53 -24.52
N VAL A 52 -11.85 0.76 -23.30
CA VAL A 52 -12.10 -0.09 -22.14
C VAL A 52 -13.27 0.44 -21.31
N GLN A 53 -13.59 1.72 -21.40
CA GLN A 53 -14.69 2.30 -20.65
C GLN A 53 -16.03 1.69 -21.10
N PRO A 54 -16.82 1.16 -20.15
CA PRO A 54 -18.15 0.69 -20.49
C PRO A 54 -19.00 1.88 -21.00
N PRO A 55 -19.79 1.67 -22.07
CA PRO A 55 -20.58 2.74 -22.66
C PRO A 55 -21.54 3.35 -21.61
N GLY A 56 -21.54 4.68 -21.51
CA GLY A 56 -22.44 5.43 -20.61
C GLY A 56 -21.81 6.02 -19.34
N ILE A 57 -20.52 5.77 -19.07
CA ILE A 57 -19.79 6.42 -17.97
C ILE A 57 -18.84 7.48 -18.51
N SER A 58 -19.32 8.72 -18.63
CA SER A 58 -18.46 9.90 -18.78
C SER A 58 -18.36 10.61 -17.43
N LEU A 59 -17.21 10.52 -16.76
CA LEU A 59 -16.93 11.36 -15.58
C LEU A 59 -16.65 12.79 -16.08
N ASN A 60 -17.72 13.57 -16.26
CA ASN A 60 -17.64 15.03 -16.38
C ASN A 60 -17.35 15.61 -14.99
N TYR A 61 -16.15 16.14 -14.78
CA TYR A 61 -15.80 17.08 -13.72
C TYR A 61 -15.17 18.32 -14.35
#